data_AF-A0A4D4LDF0-F1
#
_entry.id   AF-A0A4D4LDF0-F1
#
_cell.length_a   1.000
_cell.length_b   1.000
_cell.length_c   1.000
_cell.angle_alpha   90.00
_cell.angle_beta   90.00
_cell.angle_gamma   90.00
#
_symmetry.space_group_name_H-M   'P 1'
#
loop_
_entity.id
_entity.type
_entity.pdbx_description
1 polymer ?
#
loop_
_entity_poly.entity_id
_entity_poly.type
_entity_poly.pdbx_seq_one_letter_code
_entity_poly.pdbx_strand_id
1 'polypeptide(L)'
;MDAGGFREKQRPDYPFEALREVCMNALMHRNYETSYAPVRIAWFDDRIEVTNPGGPFGQVRSDNFDHVTDYRNPSLAAAMKALGFVNRFGRGIGRVRTSLGRNGNPPAEFCMDDSSWSVLLRRAQ
;
A
#
# COMPACT_ATOMS: atom_id res chain seq x y z
N MET A 1 -5.56 12.86 36.41
CA MET A 1 -5.24 14.09 35.67
C MET A 1 -3.97 13.80 34.89
N ASP A 2 -4.08 13.58 33.58
CA ASP A 2 -2.95 13.23 32.74
C ASP A 2 -2.05 14.45 32.51
N ALA A 3 -0.88 14.43 33.13
CA ALA A 3 0.17 15.45 33.01
C ALA A 3 0.92 15.37 31.66
N GLY A 4 0.18 15.33 30.54
CA GLY A 4 0.71 15.11 29.19
C GLY A 4 0.51 16.26 28.20
N GLY A 5 -0.04 17.39 28.63
CA GLY A 5 -0.22 18.56 27.77
C GLY A 5 1.11 19.27 27.52
N PHE A 6 1.44 19.56 26.25
CA PHE A 6 2.62 20.31 25.77
C PHE A 6 3.93 19.55 25.55
N ARG A 7 3.92 18.24 25.29
CA ARG A 7 5.09 17.57 24.70
C ARG A 7 5.03 17.59 23.18
N GLU A 8 6.09 18.11 22.56
CA GLU A 8 6.34 17.93 21.13
C GLU A 8 6.35 16.43 20.82
N LYS A 9 5.52 16.02 19.87
CA LYS A 9 5.53 14.64 19.34
C LYS A 9 6.11 14.70 17.95
N GLN A 10 7.29 14.11 17.77
CA GLN A 10 7.81 13.88 16.43
C GLN A 10 6.86 12.95 15.69
N ARG A 11 6.34 13.42 14.55
CA ARG A 11 5.55 12.62 13.62
C ARG A 11 6.41 12.36 12.39
N PRO A 12 6.45 11.11 11.90
CA PRO A 12 7.14 10.84 10.64
C PRO A 12 6.37 11.51 9.49
N ASP A 13 7.08 11.92 8.44
CA ASP A 13 6.48 12.46 7.22
C ASP A 13 5.44 11.49 6.60
N TYR A 14 5.66 10.19 6.80
CA TYR A 14 4.78 9.11 6.37
C TYR A 14 4.65 8.06 7.49
N PRO A 15 3.44 7.58 7.79
CA PRO A 15 3.27 6.57 8.82
C PRO A 15 3.80 5.21 8.33
N PHE A 16 4.62 4.56 9.15
CA PHE A 16 5.25 3.28 8.83
C PHE A 16 4.24 2.18 8.48
N GLU A 17 3.07 2.18 9.11
CA GLU A 17 1.99 1.22 8.82
C GLU A 17 1.51 1.34 7.37
N ALA A 18 1.32 2.57 6.86
CA ALA A 18 0.92 2.79 5.47
C ALA A 18 2.01 2.32 4.50
N LEU A 19 3.28 2.69 4.77
CA LEU A 19 4.40 2.27 3.94
C LEU A 19 4.53 0.75 3.89
N ARG A 20 4.45 0.09 5.05
CA ARG A 20 4.51 -1.37 5.15
C ARG A 20 3.39 -2.02 4.34
N GLU A 21 2.14 -1.58 4.49
CA GLU A 21 1.01 -2.20 3.79
C GLU A 21 1.11 -1.99 2.27
N VAL A 22 1.52 -0.81 1.80
CA VAL A 22 1.74 -0.54 0.37
C VAL A 22 2.84 -1.43 -0.20
N CYS A 23 3.98 -1.55 0.49
CA CYS A 23 5.07 -2.42 0.06
C CYS A 23 4.68 -3.90 0.05
N MET A 24 3.95 -4.38 1.07
CA MET A 24 3.50 -5.77 1.12
C MET A 24 2.49 -6.08 0.01
N ASN A 25 1.59 -5.15 -0.29
CA ASN A 25 0.65 -5.30 -1.41
C ASN A 25 1.39 -5.31 -2.76
N ALA A 26 2.41 -4.46 -2.93
CA ALA A 26 3.24 -4.47 -4.14
C ALA A 26 3.91 -5.84 -4.35
N LEU A 27 4.51 -6.41 -3.30
CA LEU A 27 5.15 -7.72 -3.40
C LEU A 27 4.15 -8.86 -3.65
N MET A 28 3.00 -8.81 -2.98
CA MET A 28 1.97 -9.85 -3.08
C MET A 28 1.26 -9.88 -4.44
N HIS A 29 1.03 -8.71 -5.04
CA HIS A 29 0.30 -8.58 -6.31
C HIS A 29 1.22 -8.44 -7.53
N ARG A 30 2.54 -8.42 -7.33
CA ARG A 30 3.51 -8.36 -8.44
C ARG A 30 3.27 -9.50 -9.44
N ASN A 31 3.32 -9.16 -10.73
CA ASN A 31 3.35 -10.17 -11.76
C ASN A 31 4.73 -10.84 -11.83
N TYR A 32 4.85 -12.05 -11.28
CA TYR A 32 6.09 -12.85 -11.29
C TYR A 32 6.24 -13.74 -12.53
N GLU A 33 5.16 -13.97 -13.30
CA GLU A 33 5.15 -14.96 -14.38
C GLU A 33 5.59 -14.36 -15.71
N THR A 34 5.05 -13.19 -16.07
CA THR A 34 5.29 -12.59 -17.40
C THR A 34 6.05 -11.28 -17.35
N SER A 35 6.41 -10.79 -16.15
CA SER A 35 7.20 -9.55 -15.99
C SER A 35 8.46 -9.75 -15.16
N TYR A 36 9.59 -9.38 -15.75
CA TYR A 36 10.88 -9.27 -15.07
C TYR A 36 11.11 -7.87 -14.47
N ALA A 37 10.18 -6.94 -14.67
CA ALA A 37 10.31 -5.59 -14.12
C ALA A 37 10.24 -5.63 -12.58
N PRO A 38 11.09 -4.88 -11.86
CA PRO A 38 11.02 -4.83 -10.40
C PRO A 38 9.82 -3.98 -9.95
N VAL A 39 9.40 -4.18 -8.70
CA VAL A 39 8.64 -3.13 -7.99
C VAL A 39 9.57 -1.94 -7.85
N ARG A 40 9.12 -0.75 -8.25
CA ARG A 40 9.87 0.49 -8.12
C ARG A 40 9.31 1.30 -6.97
N ILE A 41 10.20 1.82 -6.13
CA ILE A 41 9.85 2.75 -5.06
C ILE A 41 10.66 4.02 -5.33
N ALA A 42 9.98 5.10 -5.67
CA ALA A 42 10.59 6.41 -5.89
C ALA A 42 10.22 7.32 -4.72
N TRP A 43 11.23 7.88 -4.06
CA TRP A 43 11.06 8.80 -2.93
C TRP A 43 11.47 10.20 -3.37
N PHE A 44 10.50 11.10 -3.39
CA PHE A 44 10.67 12.52 -3.71
C PHE A 44 10.48 13.37 -2.45
N ASP A 45 10.82 14.66 -2.54
CA ASP A 45 10.70 15.59 -1.41
C ASP A 45 9.25 15.78 -0.93
N ASP A 46 8.26 15.58 -1.81
CA ASP A 46 6.84 15.81 -1.55
C ASP A 46 5.98 14.53 -1.54
N ARG A 47 6.52 13.41 -2.03
CA ARG A 47 5.75 12.16 -2.19
C ARG A 47 6.62 10.91 -2.27
N ILE A 48 6.01 9.77 -1.95
CA ILE A 48 6.53 8.43 -2.26
C ILE A 48 5.62 7.80 -3.29
N GLU A 49 6.21 7.24 -4.33
CA GLU A 49 5.52 6.51 -5.38
C GLU A 49 5.98 5.04 -5.40
N VAL A 50 5.03 4.12 -5.30
CA VAL A 50 5.28 2.68 -5.39
C VAL A 50 4.60 2.17 -6.66
N THR A 51 5.39 1.69 -7.63
CA THR A 51 4.91 1.17 -8.92
C THR A 51 5.19 -0.32 -9.01
N ASN A 52 4.15 -1.10 -9.32
CA ASN A 52 4.22 -2.54 -9.47
C ASN A 52 3.85 -2.94 -10.90
N PRO A 53 4.62 -3.83 -11.55
CA PRO A 53 4.20 -4.39 -12.82
C PRO A 53 3.05 -5.38 -12.66
N GLY A 54 2.14 -5.32 -13.63
CA GLY A 54 0.89 -6.06 -13.66
C GLY A 54 -0.26 -5.18 -13.22
N GLY A 55 -1.20 -4.95 -14.14
CA GLY A 55 -2.46 -4.29 -13.85
C GLY A 55 -3.40 -5.14 -12.97
N PRO A 56 -4.70 -4.81 -12.93
CA PRO A 56 -5.71 -5.62 -12.27
C PRO A 56 -5.67 -7.10 -12.72
N PHE A 57 -6.03 -8.01 -11.82
CA PHE A 57 -6.00 -9.45 -12.08
C PHE A 57 -7.31 -10.13 -11.68
N GLY A 58 -7.73 -11.11 -12.49
CA GLY A 58 -8.92 -11.91 -12.23
C GLY A 58 -10.16 -11.03 -12.14
N GLN A 59 -10.81 -11.02 -10.97
CA GLN A 59 -12.02 -10.23 -10.74
C GLN A 59 -11.76 -8.77 -10.33
N VAL A 60 -10.50 -8.41 -10.08
CA VAL A 60 -10.12 -7.05 -9.67
C VAL A 60 -10.23 -6.11 -10.88
N ARG A 61 -10.86 -4.96 -10.64
CA ARG A 61 -11.03 -3.85 -11.56
C ARG A 61 -10.71 -2.55 -10.85
N SER A 62 -10.51 -1.48 -11.62
CA SER A 62 -10.20 -0.15 -11.09
C SER A 62 -11.27 0.41 -10.16
N ASP A 63 -12.53 -0.02 -10.29
CA ASP A 63 -13.68 0.42 -9.50
C ASP A 63 -13.94 -0.44 -8.25
N ASN A 64 -13.32 -1.62 -8.13
CA ASN A 64 -13.62 -2.58 -7.06
C ASN A 64 -12.42 -3.08 -6.23
N PHE A 65 -11.21 -2.60 -6.57
CA PHE A 65 -9.95 -3.04 -5.96
C PHE A 65 -9.85 -2.85 -4.44
N ASP A 66 -10.69 -2.01 -3.86
CA ASP A 66 -10.71 -1.75 -2.42
C ASP A 66 -11.49 -2.80 -1.62
N HIS A 67 -12.34 -3.61 -2.26
CA HIS A 67 -13.16 -4.64 -1.62
C HIS A 67 -13.12 -6.02 -2.29
N VAL A 68 -12.66 -6.11 -3.54
CA VAL A 68 -12.41 -7.37 -4.26
C VAL A 68 -10.91 -7.64 -4.27
N THR A 69 -10.52 -8.88 -4.00
CA THR A 69 -9.10 -9.29 -4.02
C THR A 69 -8.94 -10.62 -4.73
N ASP A 70 -8.10 -10.63 -5.75
CA ASP A 70 -7.68 -11.82 -6.48
C ASP A 70 -6.15 -11.88 -6.54
N TYR A 71 -5.59 -13.08 -6.52
CA TYR A 71 -4.15 -13.29 -6.34
C TYR A 71 -3.56 -14.00 -7.55
N ARG A 72 -2.60 -13.33 -8.21
CA ARG A 72 -1.78 -13.93 -9.28
C ARG A 72 -1.02 -15.16 -8.77
N ASN A 73 -0.48 -15.08 -7.55
CA ASN A 73 0.24 -16.17 -6.91
C ASN A 73 -0.39 -16.52 -5.55
N PRO A 74 -1.37 -17.45 -5.51
CA PRO A 74 -2.03 -17.87 -4.28
C PRO A 74 -1.08 -18.48 -3.25
N SER A 75 -0.04 -19.19 -3.69
CA SER A 75 0.98 -19.79 -2.82
C SER A 75 1.80 -18.74 -2.09
N LEU A 76 2.23 -17.68 -2.79
CA LEU A 76 2.91 -16.53 -2.19
C LEU A 76 2.00 -15.81 -1.19
N ALA A 77 0.75 -15.55 -1.56
CA ALA A 77 -0.22 -14.92 -0.66
C ALA A 77 -0.45 -15.76 0.62
N ALA A 78 -0.53 -17.09 0.47
CA ALA A 78 -0.64 -18.01 1.60
C ALA A 78 0.60 -17.99 2.50
N ALA A 79 1.81 -18.00 1.92
CA ALA A 79 3.07 -17.92 2.66
C ALA A 79 3.21 -16.58 3.40
N MET A 80 2.96 -15.44 2.73
CA MET A 80 3.00 -14.12 3.35
C MET A 80 2.01 -14.00 4.51
N LYS A 81 0.84 -14.62 4.39
CA LYS A 81 -0.14 -14.69 5.48
C LYS A 81 0.38 -15.55 6.63
N ALA A 82 0.88 -16.75 6.35
CA ALA A 82 1.37 -17.68 7.38
C ALA A 82 2.53 -17.07 8.19
N LEU A 83 3.36 -16.26 7.54
CA LEU A 83 4.48 -15.55 8.16
C LEU A 83 4.08 -14.22 8.83
N GLY A 84 2.80 -13.83 8.78
CA GLY A 84 2.30 -12.60 9.41
C GLY A 84 2.62 -11.30 8.67
N PHE A 85 3.04 -11.37 7.41
CA PHE A 85 3.31 -10.18 6.59
C PHE A 85 2.03 -9.47 6.16
N VAL A 86 0.97 -10.22 5.85
CA VAL A 86 -0.32 -9.69 5.36
C VAL A 86 -1.51 -10.27 6.13
N ASN A 87 -2.57 -9.47 6.27
CA ASN A 87 -3.85 -9.91 6.84
C ASN A 87 -4.88 -10.12 5.72
N ARG A 88 -5.59 -11.25 5.73
CA ARG A 88 -6.41 -11.74 4.59
C ARG A 88 -7.78 -11.06 4.41
N PHE A 89 -7.93 -9.81 4.85
CA PHE A 89 -9.17 -9.06 4.67
C PHE A 89 -8.82 -7.87 3.80
N GLY A 90 -9.49 -7.69 2.65
CA GLY A 90 -9.40 -6.55 1.73
C GLY A 90 -9.66 -5.20 2.40
N ARG A 91 -8.80 -4.89 3.38
CA ARG A 91 -8.81 -3.78 4.32
C ARG A 91 -7.44 -3.14 4.36
N GLY A 92 -6.48 -3.61 3.55
CA GLY A 92 -5.15 -3.02 3.47
C GLY A 92 -5.22 -1.57 3.02
N ILE A 93 -5.99 -1.30 1.95
CA ILE A 93 -6.25 0.07 1.48
C ILE A 93 -6.97 0.91 2.55
N GLY A 94 -7.93 0.33 3.27
CA GLY A 94 -8.60 1.00 4.39
C GLY A 94 -7.65 1.35 5.54
N ARG A 95 -6.68 0.46 5.86
CA ARG A 95 -5.64 0.71 6.86
C ARG A 95 -4.68 1.80 6.42
N VAL A 96 -4.27 1.81 5.15
CA VAL A 96 -3.46 2.89 4.56
C VAL A 96 -4.18 4.23 4.70
N ARG A 97 -5.44 4.33 4.25
CA ARG A 97 -6.26 5.56 4.37
C ARG A 97 -6.40 6.02 5.83
N THR A 98 -6.69 5.10 6.74
CA THR A 98 -6.82 5.40 8.17
C THR A 98 -5.51 5.91 8.77
N SER A 99 -4.40 5.25 8.45
CA SER A 99 -3.07 5.58 8.97
C SER A 99 -2.60 6.94 8.46
N LEU A 100 -2.78 7.23 7.17
CA LEU A 100 -2.49 8.53 6.57
C LEU A 100 -3.32 9.65 7.20
N GLY A 101 -4.64 9.45 7.33
CA GLY A 101 -5.53 10.45 7.94
C GLY A 101 -5.17 10.75 9.41
N ARG A 102 -4.75 9.74 10.18
CA ARG A 102 -4.25 9.94 11.56
C ARG A 102 -2.94 10.72 11.62
N ASN A 103 -2.08 10.54 10.64
CA ASN A 103 -0.78 11.20 10.57
C ASN A 103 -0.89 12.65 10.06
N GLY A 104 -1.92 12.96 9.27
CA GLY A 104 -2.13 14.29 8.64
C GLY A 104 -1.77 14.33 7.16
N ASN A 105 -1.56 13.16 6.53
CA ASN A 105 -1.29 13.06 5.10
C ASN A 105 -2.59 13.19 4.29
N PRO A 106 -2.51 13.70 3.04
CA PRO A 106 -3.57 13.53 2.06
C PRO A 106 -3.90 12.04 1.82
N PRO A 107 -5.11 11.72 1.33
CA PRO A 107 -5.46 10.37 0.92
C PRO A 107 -4.46 9.82 -0.12
N ALA A 108 -4.16 8.52 -0.04
CA ALA A 108 -3.35 7.86 -1.06
C ALA A 108 -4.06 7.89 -2.41
N GLU A 109 -3.31 8.21 -3.46
CA GLU A 109 -3.76 8.17 -4.85
C GLU A 109 -3.39 6.80 -5.43
N PHE A 110 -4.35 6.12 -6.07
CA PHE A 110 -4.16 4.81 -6.69
C PHE A 110 -4.37 4.95 -8.19
N CYS A 111 -3.33 4.66 -8.97
CA CYS A 111 -3.42 4.63 -10.42
C CYS A 111 -3.30 3.18 -10.89
N MET A 112 -4.22 2.78 -11.76
CA MET A 112 -4.23 1.45 -12.37
C MET A 112 -4.34 1.61 -13.87
N ASP A 113 -3.41 0.99 -14.57
CA ASP A 113 -3.49 0.73 -15.99
C ASP A 113 -3.42 -0.79 -16.24
N ASP A 114 -3.61 -1.21 -17.48
CA ASP A 114 -3.65 -2.65 -17.82
C ASP A 114 -2.30 -3.36 -17.55
N SER A 115 -1.21 -2.60 -17.51
CA SER A 115 0.16 -3.08 -17.39
C SER A 115 0.80 -2.81 -16.02
N SER A 116 0.25 -1.92 -15.21
CA SER A 116 0.85 -1.44 -13.98
C SER A 116 -0.18 -0.95 -12.95
N TRP A 117 0.21 -1.06 -11.69
CA TRP A 117 -0.50 -0.46 -10.56
C TRP A 117 0.49 0.41 -9.80
N SER A 118 0.08 1.64 -9.47
CA SER A 118 0.87 2.53 -8.65
C SER A 118 0.08 3.15 -7.50
N VAL A 119 0.81 3.41 -6.41
CA VAL A 119 0.31 4.10 -5.23
C VAL A 119 1.19 5.30 -4.96
N LEU A 120 0.58 6.46 -4.85
CA LEU A 120 1.24 7.71 -4.51
C LEU A 120 0.80 8.17 -3.13
N LEU A 121 1.78 8.39 -2.25
CA LEU A 121 1.62 8.87 -0.89
C LEU A 121 2.22 10.27 -0.81
N ARG A 122 1.42 11.29 -0.49
CA ARG A 122 1.91 12.66 -0.31
C ARG A 122 2.37 12.90 1.13
N ARG A 123 3.40 13.73 1.28
CA ARG A 123 3.94 14.14 2.58
C ARG A 123 2.84 14.76 3.46
N ALA A 124 2.93 14.56 4.77
CA ALA A 124 2.06 15.25 5.73
C ALA A 124 2.31 16.77 5.67
N GLN A 125 1.24 17.55 5.83
CA GLN A 125 1.32 19.01 5.93
C GLN A 125 1.68 19.45 7.36
#